data_AF-A0A2E9XZA6-F1
#
_entry.id   AF-A0A2E9XZA6-F1
#
_cell.length_a   1.000
_cell.length_b   1.000
_cell.length_c   1.000
_cell.angle_alpha   90.00
_cell.angle_beta   90.00
_cell.angle_gamma   90.00
#
_symmetry.space_group_name_H-M   'P 1'
#
loop_
_entity.id
_entity.type
_entity.pdbx_description
1 polymer ?
#
loop_
_entity_poly.entity_id
_entity_poly.type
_entity_poly.pdbx_seq_one_letter_code
_entity_poly.pdbx_strand_id
1 'polypeptide(L)' 'MSQPIWSEPSAEGIGYGLGMAVVIDAPTTQLTRSTGEYFWGGAASTAFWIDQAEDMFVVFMAQLMPS' A
#
# COMPACT_ATOMS: atom_id res chain seq x y z
N MET A 1 -12.10 23.37 10.17
CA MET A 1 -12.16 22.66 8.87
C MET A 1 -11.80 21.21 9.15
N SER A 2 -12.76 20.31 8.97
CA SER A 2 -12.61 18.87 9.26
C SER A 2 -11.62 18.24 8.29
N GLN A 3 -10.51 17.73 8.81
CA GLN A 3 -9.72 16.73 8.08
C GLN A 3 -10.60 15.47 7.98
N PRO A 4 -10.68 14.80 6.81
CA PRO A 4 -11.34 13.51 6.74
C PRO A 4 -10.60 12.52 7.65
N ILE A 5 -11.36 11.68 8.34
CA ILE A 5 -10.91 10.68 9.35
C ILE A 5 -10.09 9.52 8.72
N TRP A 6 -9.76 9.62 7.43
CA TRP A 6 -8.97 8.63 6.70
C TRP A 6 -7.69 9.28 6.17
N SER A 7 -6.57 8.94 6.80
CA SER A 7 -5.22 9.34 6.38
C SER A 7 -4.65 8.36 5.35
N GLU A 8 -5.41 8.05 4.30
CA GLU A 8 -4.84 7.30 3.18
C GLU A 8 -3.76 8.18 2.53
N PRO A 9 -2.53 7.66 2.31
CA PRO A 9 -1.53 8.37 1.52
C PRO A 9 -2.14 8.80 0.19
N SER A 10 -1.68 9.92 -0.37
CA SER A 10 -2.06 10.27 -1.74
C SER A 10 -1.79 9.08 -2.67
N ALA A 11 -2.71 8.80 -3.59
CA ALA A 11 -2.52 7.74 -4.60
C ALA A 11 -1.46 8.13 -5.68
N GLU A 12 -0.66 9.16 -5.41
CA GLU A 12 0.38 9.62 -6.33
C GLU A 12 1.50 8.58 -6.40
N GLY A 13 1.96 8.28 -7.61
CA GLY A 13 2.94 7.21 -7.84
C GLY A 13 2.39 5.78 -7.68
N ILE A 14 1.06 5.62 -7.48
CA ILE A 14 0.39 4.32 -7.36
C ILE A 14 -0.58 4.14 -8.54
N GLY A 15 -0.42 3.04 -9.26
CA GLY A 15 -1.35 2.55 -10.29
C GLY A 15 -2.16 1.33 -9.83
N TYR A 16 -2.94 0.76 -10.74
CA TYR A 16 -3.76 -0.43 -10.48
C TYR A 16 -3.51 -1.52 -11.53
N GLY A 17 -3.14 -2.71 -11.06
CA GLY A 17 -2.92 -3.90 -11.89
C GLY A 17 -4.14 -4.81 -11.93
N LEU A 18 -3.92 -6.12 -12.09
CA LEU A 18 -4.99 -7.11 -12.03
C LEU A 18 -5.32 -7.47 -10.58
N GLY A 19 -6.10 -6.62 -9.90
CA GLY A 19 -6.65 -6.89 -8.57
C GLY A 19 -5.85 -6.32 -7.39
N MET A 20 -4.80 -5.54 -7.65
CA MET A 20 -3.92 -4.97 -6.61
C MET A 20 -3.30 -3.65 -7.05
N ALA A 21 -2.82 -2.87 -6.09
CA ALA A 21 -2.08 -1.63 -6.35
C ALA A 21 -0.67 -1.98 -6.85
N VAL A 22 -0.13 -1.11 -7.71
CA VAL A 22 1.23 -1.22 -8.24
C VAL A 22 1.93 0.12 -8.02
N VAL A 23 3.11 0.11 -7.42
CA VAL A 23 3.94 1.33 -7.32
C VAL A 23 4.52 1.62 -8.72
N ILE A 24 4.09 2.71 -9.36
CA ILE A 24 4.57 3.12 -10.69
C ILE A 24 5.67 4.19 -10.61
N ASP A 25 5.74 4.92 -9.50
CA ASP A 25 6.76 5.93 -9.24
C ASP A 25 7.01 6.05 -7.73
N ALA A 26 7.99 5.31 -7.20
CA ALA A 26 8.23 5.22 -5.75
C ALA A 26 8.49 6.58 -5.05
N PRO A 27 9.32 7.50 -5.59
CA PRO A 27 9.58 8.79 -4.94
C PRO A 27 8.32 9.63 -4.66
N THR A 28 7.28 9.54 -5.50
CA THR A 28 6.05 10.33 -5.33
C THR A 28 5.09 9.73 -4.30
N THR A 29 5.26 8.45 -3.94
CA THR A 29 4.43 7.79 -2.92
C THR A 29 4.67 8.29 -1.49
N GLN A 30 5.80 8.97 -1.24
CA GLN A 30 6.26 9.37 0.11
C GLN A 30 6.41 8.20 1.10
N LEU A 31 6.52 6.98 0.59
CA LEU A 31 6.73 5.75 1.36
C LEU A 31 8.05 5.10 0.95
N THR A 32 8.64 4.31 1.84
CA THR A 32 9.76 3.43 1.49
C THR A 32 9.20 2.23 0.73
N ARG A 33 9.25 2.32 -0.60
CA ARG A 33 8.69 1.34 -1.55
C ARG A 33 9.61 1.24 -2.76
N SER A 34 9.57 0.11 -3.45
CA SER A 34 10.24 -0.05 -4.74
C SER A 34 9.27 0.20 -5.89
N THR A 35 9.74 0.83 -6.97
CA THR A 35 8.94 0.90 -8.22
C THR A 35 8.73 -0.51 -8.76
N GLY A 36 7.47 -0.88 -8.99
CA GLY A 36 7.04 -2.23 -9.36
C GLY A 36 6.51 -3.07 -8.21
N GLU A 37 6.56 -2.60 -6.96
CA GLU A 37 5.99 -3.32 -5.81
C GLU A 37 4.47 -3.46 -5.97
N TYR A 38 3.95 -4.66 -5.70
CA TYR A 38 2.52 -4.97 -5.68
C TYR A 38 2.04 -5.07 -4.25
N PHE A 39 0.92 -4.43 -3.90
CA PHE A 39 0.41 -4.46 -2.53
C PHE A 39 -1.10 -4.29 -2.45
N TRP A 40 -1.67 -4.68 -1.32
CA TRP A 40 -3.06 -4.40 -0.97
C TRP A 40 -3.28 -4.45 0.55
N GLY A 41 -4.42 -3.91 0.98
CA GLY A 41 -4.88 -3.93 2.37
C GLY A 41 -6.28 -4.52 2.50
N GLY A 42 -6.54 -5.16 3.64
CA GLY A 42 -7.86 -5.64 4.03
C GLY A 42 -8.40 -4.92 5.26
N ALA A 43 -9.72 -4.84 5.36
CA ALA A 43 -10.43 -3.98 6.33
C ALA A 43 -10.05 -4.22 7.81
N ALA A 44 -9.66 -5.44 8.18
CA ALA A 44 -9.25 -5.81 9.54
C ALA A 44 -7.76 -5.50 9.85
N SER A 45 -7.22 -4.41 9.31
CA SER A 45 -5.80 -4.05 9.41
C SER A 45 -4.86 -5.17 8.92
N THR A 46 -5.26 -5.86 7.86
CA THR A 46 -4.40 -6.84 7.17
C THR A 46 -3.73 -6.17 5.99
N ALA A 47 -2.50 -6.56 5.67
CA ALA A 47 -1.77 -6.01 4.53
C ALA A 47 -0.80 -7.05 3.96
N PHE A 48 -0.52 -6.95 2.66
CA PHE A 48 0.58 -7.67 2.04
C PHE A 48 1.26 -6.79 0.99
N TRP A 49 2.52 -7.10 0.72
CA TRP A 49 3.23 -6.57 -0.44
C TRP A 49 4.26 -7.58 -0.97
N ILE A 50 4.61 -7.42 -2.24
CA ILE A 50 5.59 -8.22 -2.98
C ILE A 50 6.54 -7.23 -3.65
N ASP A 51 7.79 -7.22 -3.21
CA ASP A 51 8.86 -6.41 -3.74
C ASP A 51 9.86 -7.29 -4.50
N GLN A 52 9.78 -7.27 -5.82
CA GLN A 52 10.70 -8.04 -6.67
C GLN A 52 12.11 -7.45 -6.71
N ALA A 53 12.27 -6.14 -6.48
CA ALA A 53 13.57 -5.50 -6.49
C ALA A 53 14.43 -5.97 -5.30
N GLU A 54 13.77 -6.25 -4.18
CA GLU A 54 14.40 -6.69 -2.93
C GLU A 54 14.26 -8.20 -2.67
N ASP A 55 13.78 -8.99 -3.64
CA ASP A 55 13.51 -10.44 -3.53
C ASP A 55 12.73 -10.82 -2.25
N MET A 56 11.67 -10.05 -1.95
CA MET A 56 10.95 -10.12 -0.68
C MET A 56 9.44 -10.09 -0.86
N PHE A 57 8.73 -10.84 -0.02
CA PHE A 57 7.30 -10.68 0.19
C PHE A 57 6.98 -10.63 1.68
N VAL A 58 5.96 -9.85 2.05
CA VAL A 58 5.53 -9.70 3.44
C VAL A 58 4.02 -9.84 3.55
N VAL A 59 3.59 -10.52 4.61
CA VAL A 59 2.19 -10.63 5.00
C VAL A 59 2.08 -10.18 6.45
N PHE A 60 1.27 -9.15 6.69
CA PHE A 60 0.94 -8.64 8.01
C PHE A 60 -0.53 -8.91 8.32
N MET A 61 -0.77 -9.54 9.47
CA MET A 61 -2.11 -9.88 9.91
C MET A 61 -2.39 -9.32 11.30
N ALA A 62 -3.45 -8.53 11.39
CA ALA A 62 -4.10 -8.16 12.64
C ALA A 62 -5.59 -8.50 12.56
N GLN A 63 -6.29 -8.36 13.69
CA GLN A 63 -7.75 -8.45 13.77
C GLN A 63 -8.26 -7.18 14.43
N LEU A 64 -7.98 -6.05 13.79
CA LEU A 64 -8.38 -4.72 14.24
C LEU A 64 -9.17 -4.04 13.13
N MET A 65 -10.41 -3.68 13.41
CA MET A 65 -11.19 -2.83 12.51
C MET A 65 -11.02 -1.38 12.97
N PRO A 66 -10.63 -0.43 12.09
CA PRO A 66 -10.59 0.99 12.43
C PRO A 66 -11.98 1.51 12.79
N SER A 67 -12.07 2.42 13.77
CA SER A 67 -13.31 3.03 14.26
C SER A 67 -13.72 4.28 13.48
#